data_AF-A0A7S1YHQ9-F1
#
_entry.id   AF-A0A7S1YHQ9-F1
#
_cell.length_a   1.000
_cell.length_b   1.000
_cell.length_c   1.000
_cell.angle_alpha   90.00
_cell.angle_beta   90.00
_cell.angle_gamma   90.00
#
_symmetry.space_group_name_H-M   'P 1'
#
loop_
_entity.id
_entity.type
_entity.pdbx_description
1 polymer ?
#
loop_
_entity_poly.entity_id
_entity_poly.type
_entity_poly.pdbx_seq_one_letter_code
_entity_poly.pdbx_strand_id
1 'polypeptide(L)'
;EKYANVTKTIFVCFFYSALFPASYFYGAVSLAVIYFTDKFLLLRSWGALPKLGDQVANMSRQIFFPASLVALCIMSEFYYSAYPFDNLCTTEMTVTENSPYLVGDSSSSIPLTSIANGTLLEGATASVTEGDTVYQFCSQNFLEDVGSLLNVFYEDEKEWMSEAQEAITYIFGISCLAVGVVMLAIWLGLNAKTKLQKAVFGGFQSTRRESFASFAVQESIRAYVPQVKLNQFAYPLLACDIRNMDTSNIGWDDPLRPHQYYNMAVDVDFLRESIKGEVSAGGAGPRSL
;
A
#
# COMPACT_ATOMS: atom_id res chain seq x y z
N GLU A 1 -0.06 6.75 -10.28
CA GLU A 1 -0.48 7.77 -9.30
C GLU A 1 -1.57 7.28 -8.33
N LYS A 2 -2.73 6.81 -8.81
CA LYS A 2 -3.84 6.31 -7.95
C LYS A 2 -3.42 5.35 -6.84
N TYR A 3 -2.66 4.30 -7.17
CA TYR A 3 -2.15 3.34 -6.19
C TYR A 3 -1.29 3.99 -5.11
N ALA A 4 -0.47 5.00 -5.47
CA ALA A 4 0.36 5.71 -4.51
C ALA A 4 -0.48 6.52 -3.52
N ASN A 5 -1.58 7.14 -3.97
CA ASN A 5 -2.49 7.89 -3.10
C ASN A 5 -3.23 6.97 -2.10
N VAL A 6 -3.70 5.81 -2.56
CA VAL A 6 -4.33 4.80 -1.69
C VAL A 6 -3.35 4.29 -0.64
N THR A 7 -2.16 3.90 -1.09
CA THR A 7 -1.03 3.47 -0.27
C THR A 7 -0.68 4.51 0.79
N LYS A 8 -0.49 5.78 0.39
CA LYS A 8 -0.21 6.89 1.33
C LYS A 8 -1.32 7.06 2.37
N THR A 9 -2.58 6.99 1.96
CA THR A 9 -3.73 7.11 2.88
C THR A 9 -3.71 6.00 3.92
N ILE A 10 -3.52 4.74 3.49
CA ILE A 10 -3.46 3.59 4.40
C ILE A 10 -2.28 3.71 5.36
N PHE A 11 -1.10 4.08 4.85
CA PHE A 11 0.08 4.29 5.69
C PHE A 11 -0.16 5.34 6.77
N VAL A 12 -0.70 6.51 6.40
CA VAL A 12 -0.98 7.60 7.35
C VAL A 12 -2.04 7.19 8.37
N CYS A 13 -3.11 6.51 7.95
CA CYS A 13 -4.14 6.02 8.88
C CYS A 13 -3.54 5.07 9.93
N PHE A 14 -2.71 4.13 9.49
CA PHE A 14 -2.03 3.18 10.36
C PHE A 14 -1.03 3.88 11.29
N PHE A 15 -0.18 4.73 10.74
CA PHE A 15 0.84 5.47 11.49
C PHE A 15 0.24 6.27 12.65
N TYR A 16 -0.87 6.97 12.44
CA TYR A 16 -1.49 7.83 13.46
C TYR A 16 -2.61 7.16 14.26
N SER A 17 -2.92 5.90 14.02
CA SER A 17 -4.07 5.26 14.67
C SER A 17 -3.96 5.10 16.18
N ALA A 18 -2.73 5.02 16.72
CA ALA A 18 -2.52 4.93 18.16
C ALA A 18 -2.87 6.26 18.86
N LEU A 19 -2.51 7.39 18.25
CA LEU A 19 -2.84 8.73 18.77
C LEU A 19 -4.31 9.09 18.53
N PHE A 20 -4.85 8.73 17.36
CA PHE A 20 -6.20 9.11 16.96
C PHE A 20 -6.91 7.94 16.30
N PRO A 21 -7.58 7.06 17.07
CA PRO A 21 -8.27 5.88 16.55
C PRO A 21 -9.34 6.19 15.51
N ALA A 22 -9.93 7.40 15.55
CA ALA A 22 -10.87 7.86 14.54
C ALA A 22 -10.24 8.02 13.14
N SER A 23 -8.91 7.99 13.01
CA SER A 23 -8.21 7.93 11.71
C SER A 23 -8.68 6.75 10.85
N TYR A 24 -9.07 5.62 11.47
CA TYR A 24 -9.62 4.47 10.75
C TYR A 24 -10.94 4.79 10.06
N PHE A 25 -11.80 5.57 10.73
CA PHE A 25 -13.06 6.00 10.15
C PHE A 25 -12.83 6.92 8.95
N TYR A 26 -11.96 7.93 9.09
CA TYR A 26 -11.60 8.83 7.98
C TYR A 26 -10.93 8.07 6.83
N GLY A 27 -10.06 7.11 7.13
CA GLY A 27 -9.45 6.23 6.15
C GLY A 27 -10.49 5.41 5.38
N ALA A 28 -11.43 4.79 6.08
CA ALA A 28 -12.51 4.00 5.48
C ALA A 28 -13.40 4.85 4.56
N VAL A 29 -13.79 6.05 4.99
CA VAL A 29 -14.57 6.99 4.18
C VAL A 29 -13.79 7.42 2.93
N SER A 30 -12.51 7.77 3.09
CA SER A 30 -11.64 8.15 1.97
C SER A 30 -11.53 7.02 0.93
N LEU A 31 -11.27 5.79 1.37
CA LEU A 31 -11.20 4.62 0.49
C LEU A 31 -12.54 4.30 -0.18
N ALA A 32 -13.66 4.48 0.52
CA ALA A 32 -14.98 4.30 -0.06
C ALA A 32 -15.25 5.32 -1.18
N VAL A 33 -14.96 6.60 -0.96
CA VAL A 33 -15.10 7.65 -1.98
C VAL A 33 -14.23 7.35 -3.20
N ILE A 34 -12.97 6.97 -3.00
CA ILE A 34 -12.06 6.56 -4.08
C ILE A 34 -12.65 5.37 -4.85
N TYR A 35 -13.13 4.35 -4.15
CA TYR A 35 -13.72 3.16 -4.76
C TYR A 35 -14.93 3.51 -5.64
N PHE A 36 -15.89 4.28 -5.12
CA PHE A 36 -17.09 4.65 -5.87
C PHE A 36 -16.78 5.55 -7.06
N THR A 37 -15.86 6.51 -6.89
CA THR A 37 -15.43 7.41 -7.96
C THR A 37 -14.72 6.62 -9.07
N ASP A 38 -13.80 5.73 -8.71
CA ASP A 38 -13.08 4.91 -9.68
C ASP A 38 -14.00 3.95 -10.41
N LYS A 39 -14.95 3.32 -9.70
CA LYS A 39 -15.97 2.48 -10.31
C LYS A 39 -16.82 3.27 -11.32
N PHE A 40 -17.25 4.48 -10.96
CA PHE A 40 -18.04 5.32 -11.87
C PHE A 40 -17.24 5.72 -13.12
N LEU A 41 -15.98 6.13 -12.95
CA LEU A 41 -15.11 6.52 -14.05
C LEU A 41 -14.79 5.35 -14.99
N LEU A 42 -14.54 4.16 -14.43
CA LEU A 42 -14.30 2.93 -15.19
C LEU A 42 -15.50 2.52 -16.05
N LEU A 43 -16.72 2.71 -15.55
CA LEU A 43 -17.92 2.32 -16.27
C LEU A 43 -18.36 3.33 -17.35
N ARG A 44 -17.97 4.61 -17.22
CA ARG A 44 -18.54 5.68 -18.06
C ARG A 44 -17.53 6.40 -18.97
N SER A 45 -16.34 6.71 -18.47
CA SER A 45 -15.44 7.68 -19.11
C SER A 45 -14.11 7.10 -19.54
N TRP A 46 -13.60 6.11 -18.81
CA TRP A 46 -12.23 5.68 -18.99
C TRP A 46 -12.14 4.66 -20.13
N GLY A 47 -11.28 4.95 -21.10
CA GLY A 47 -10.87 3.96 -22.09
C GLY A 47 -10.16 2.78 -21.43
N ALA A 48 -10.04 1.67 -22.17
CA ALA A 48 -9.34 0.49 -21.70
C ALA A 48 -7.96 0.88 -21.14
N LEU A 49 -7.74 0.64 -19.85
CA LEU A 49 -6.45 0.92 -19.24
C LEU A 49 -5.37 0.10 -19.97
N PRO A 50 -4.14 0.64 -20.11
CA PRO A 50 -3.02 -0.20 -20.48
C PRO A 50 -3.00 -1.39 -19.53
N LYS A 51 -2.76 -2.60 -20.07
CA LYS A 51 -2.70 -3.84 -19.30
C LYS A 51 -1.51 -3.77 -18.33
N LEU A 52 -1.68 -3.02 -17.24
CA LEU A 52 -0.83 -3.06 -16.07
C LEU A 52 -0.95 -4.49 -15.55
N GLY A 53 0.17 -5.21 -15.59
CA GLY A 53 0.22 -6.56 -15.08
C GLY A 53 -0.22 -6.61 -13.61
N ASP A 54 -0.52 -7.81 -13.17
CA ASP A 54 -0.74 -8.20 -11.77
C ASP A 54 0.42 -7.82 -10.83
N GLN A 55 1.59 -7.48 -11.39
CA GLN A 55 2.79 -7.08 -10.66
C GLN A 55 2.56 -5.96 -9.64
N VAL A 56 1.78 -4.92 -9.97
CA VAL A 56 1.55 -3.80 -9.03
C VAL A 56 0.67 -4.24 -7.85
N ALA A 57 -0.36 -5.04 -8.13
CA ALA A 57 -1.22 -5.60 -7.09
C ALA A 57 -0.44 -6.57 -6.19
N ASN A 58 0.43 -7.40 -6.78
CA ASN A 58 1.30 -8.32 -6.07
C ASN A 58 2.30 -7.57 -5.18
N MET A 59 2.95 -6.52 -5.70
CA MET A 59 3.87 -5.69 -4.91
C MET A 59 3.17 -5.03 -3.72
N SER A 60 1.99 -4.44 -3.95
CA SER A 60 1.20 -3.81 -2.87
C SER A 60 0.83 -4.83 -1.79
N ARG A 61 0.35 -6.01 -2.18
CA ARG A 61 -0.08 -7.05 -1.24
C ARG A 61 1.09 -7.69 -0.47
N GLN A 62 2.22 -7.89 -1.13
CA GLN A 62 3.35 -8.63 -0.56
C GLN A 62 4.31 -7.75 0.23
N ILE A 63 4.48 -6.49 -0.13
CA ILE A 63 5.48 -5.60 0.48
C ILE A 63 4.79 -4.49 1.26
N PHE A 64 3.88 -3.76 0.62
CA PHE A 64 3.39 -2.51 1.17
C PHE A 64 2.45 -2.69 2.38
N PHE A 65 1.45 -3.57 2.30
CA PHE A 65 0.55 -3.78 3.45
C PHE A 65 1.27 -4.38 4.67
N PRO A 66 2.14 -5.41 4.53
CA PRO A 66 2.96 -5.88 5.64
C PRO A 66 3.84 -4.79 6.23
N ALA A 67 4.54 -4.00 5.39
CA ALA A 67 5.40 -2.92 5.87
C ALA A 67 4.61 -1.83 6.62
N SER A 68 3.40 -1.50 6.15
CA SER A 68 2.53 -0.52 6.83
C SER A 68 2.04 -1.04 8.18
N LEU A 69 1.79 -2.36 8.29
CA LEU A 69 1.39 -2.99 9.54
C LEU A 69 2.55 -3.08 10.54
N VAL A 70 3.77 -3.34 10.06
CA VAL A 70 4.97 -3.26 10.91
C VAL A 70 5.19 -1.83 11.39
N ALA A 71 5.04 -0.84 10.51
CA ALA A 71 5.11 0.57 10.90
C ALA A 71 4.04 0.95 11.93
N LEU A 72 2.80 0.44 11.79
CA LEU A 72 1.75 0.57 12.79
C LEU A 72 2.20 0.04 14.15
N CYS A 73 2.71 -1.19 14.21
CA CYS A 73 3.16 -1.82 15.45
C CYS A 73 4.25 -0.98 16.14
N ILE A 74 5.31 -0.64 15.40
CA ILE A 74 6.44 0.14 15.91
C ILE A 74 5.99 1.51 16.41
N MET A 75 5.21 2.24 15.61
CA MET A 75 4.77 3.58 16.01
C MET A 75 3.78 3.54 17.16
N SER A 76 2.91 2.53 17.22
CA SER A 76 1.98 2.37 18.35
C SER A 76 2.73 2.13 19.65
N GLU A 77 3.78 1.32 19.62
CA GLU A 77 4.64 1.08 20.79
C GLU A 77 5.32 2.36 21.26
N PHE A 78 5.83 3.17 20.34
CA PHE A 78 6.40 4.48 20.67
C PHE A 78 5.37 5.44 21.27
N TYR A 79 4.16 5.49 20.72
CA TYR A 79 3.11 6.39 21.23
C TYR A 79 2.49 5.93 22.55
N TYR A 80 2.46 4.63 22.83
CA TYR A 80 2.00 4.10 24.13
C TYR A 80 3.06 4.24 25.22
N SER A 81 4.34 4.09 24.86
CA SER A 81 5.44 4.35 25.78
C SER A 81 5.54 5.85 26.07
N ALA A 82 5.82 6.67 25.06
CA ALA A 82 6.01 8.11 25.22
C ALA A 82 4.86 8.88 24.57
N TYR A 83 3.88 9.30 25.36
CA TYR A 83 2.74 10.04 24.83
C TYR A 83 3.16 11.48 24.54
N PRO A 84 3.17 11.94 23.28
CA PRO A 84 3.85 13.18 22.88
C PRO A 84 3.20 14.46 23.42
N PHE A 85 1.99 14.36 23.97
CA PHE A 85 1.24 15.50 24.49
C PHE A 85 1.30 15.60 26.02
N ASP A 86 1.96 14.65 26.69
CA ASP A 86 2.12 14.65 28.13
C ASP A 86 3.60 14.52 28.48
N ASN A 87 4.19 15.56 29.06
CA ASN A 87 5.58 15.56 29.52
C ASN A 87 5.64 15.57 31.04
N LEU A 88 4.69 14.91 31.70
CA LEU A 88 4.59 14.82 33.15
C LEU A 88 4.98 13.43 33.64
N CYS A 89 5.70 13.40 34.74
CA CYS A 89 6.07 12.18 35.46
C CYS A 89 5.59 12.28 36.88
N THR A 90 5.01 11.19 37.38
CA THR A 90 4.71 11.05 38.81
C THR A 90 6.00 10.99 39.60
N THR A 91 6.12 11.82 40.64
CA THR A 91 7.18 11.68 41.63
C THR A 91 6.64 10.93 42.84
N GLU A 92 7.48 10.21 43.58
CA GLU A 92 7.09 9.55 44.84
C GLU A 92 6.69 10.54 45.95
N MET A 93 6.92 11.83 45.72
CA MET A 93 6.56 12.90 46.64
C MET A 93 5.05 13.19 46.57
N THR A 94 4.38 13.05 47.70
CA THR A 94 3.04 13.61 47.92
C THR A 94 3.14 14.98 48.56
N VAL A 95 2.15 15.82 48.31
CA VAL A 95 2.00 17.11 48.97
C VAL A 95 1.72 16.85 50.46
N THR A 96 2.71 17.15 51.30
CA THR A 96 2.61 17.11 52.77
C THR A 96 2.40 18.51 53.33
N GLU A 97 1.91 18.63 54.57
CA GLU A 97 1.70 19.93 55.26
C GLU A 97 2.95 20.83 55.27
N ASN A 98 4.15 20.25 55.22
CA ASN A 98 5.42 20.98 55.20
C ASN A 98 5.98 21.25 53.80
N SER A 99 5.25 20.86 52.75
CA SER A 99 5.68 21.11 51.37
C SER A 99 5.66 22.62 51.08
N PRO A 100 6.61 23.15 50.30
CA PRO A 100 6.69 24.58 49.98
C PRO A 100 5.46 25.09 49.19
N TYR A 101 4.59 24.18 48.76
CA TYR A 101 3.39 24.45 48.01
C TYR A 101 2.19 24.78 48.90
N LEU A 102 2.12 24.28 50.15
CA LEU A 102 1.04 24.58 51.10
C LEU A 102 1.48 25.68 52.08
N VAL A 103 1.06 26.93 51.84
CA VAL A 103 1.31 28.04 52.78
C VAL A 103 0.05 28.32 53.60
N GLY A 104 -0.01 27.80 54.83
CA GLY A 104 -0.79 28.38 55.93
C GLY A 104 -2.27 28.01 56.10
N ASP A 105 -2.88 27.24 55.20
CA ASP A 105 -4.20 26.61 55.37
C ASP A 105 -4.26 25.37 54.45
N SER A 106 -5.05 24.35 54.80
CA SER A 106 -5.12 23.02 54.15
C SER A 106 -5.61 23.00 52.68
N SER A 107 -5.75 24.17 52.06
CA SER A 107 -5.95 24.36 50.63
C SER A 107 -5.26 25.65 50.19
N SER A 108 -4.19 25.53 49.41
CA SER A 108 -3.54 26.70 48.81
C SER A 108 -3.87 26.76 47.32
N SER A 109 -4.14 27.97 46.84
CA SER A 109 -4.39 28.24 45.43
C SER A 109 -3.09 28.70 44.78
N ILE A 110 -2.42 27.86 44.01
CA ILE A 110 -1.19 28.23 43.32
C ILE A 110 -1.57 29.04 42.07
N PRO A 111 -1.09 30.28 41.91
CA PRO A 111 -1.29 31.04 40.69
C PRO A 111 -0.57 30.33 39.54
N LEU A 112 -1.33 29.85 38.55
CA LEU A 112 -0.78 29.20 37.36
C LEU A 112 -0.06 30.26 36.52
N THR A 113 1.26 30.30 36.60
CA THR A 113 2.10 31.04 35.64
C THR A 113 2.27 30.20 34.37
N SER A 114 1.15 29.95 33.69
CA SER A 114 1.19 29.33 32.37
C SER A 114 1.71 30.36 31.35
N ILE A 115 2.91 30.11 30.81
CA ILE A 115 3.43 30.84 29.65
C ILE A 115 2.89 30.13 28.39
N ALA A 116 1.59 30.24 28.14
CA ALA A 116 1.05 29.93 26.83
C ALA A 116 1.21 31.18 25.95
N ASN A 117 2.13 31.13 24.98
CA ASN A 117 2.39 32.22 24.01
C ASN A 117 2.87 33.56 24.61
N GLY A 118 3.54 33.57 25.77
CA GLY A 118 4.06 34.80 26.37
C GLY A 118 2.99 35.73 26.97
N THR A 119 1.72 35.34 26.93
CA THR A 119 0.64 36.00 27.66
C THR A 119 0.38 35.27 28.96
N LEU A 120 0.69 35.90 30.08
CA LEU A 120 0.31 35.43 31.41
C LEU A 120 -1.22 35.34 31.47
N LEU A 121 -1.75 34.14 31.63
CA LEU A 121 -3.14 33.93 32.05
C LEU A 121 -3.26 34.36 33.52
N GLU A 122 -3.34 35.67 33.76
CA GLU A 122 -3.60 36.21 35.09
C GLU A 122 -4.97 35.70 35.59
N GLY A 123 -4.97 35.03 36.74
CA GLY A 123 -6.17 34.66 37.47
C GLY A 123 -6.58 33.18 37.43
N ALA A 124 -5.86 32.31 36.71
CA ALA A 124 -6.07 30.87 36.83
C ALA A 124 -5.36 30.34 38.08
N THR A 125 -6.11 29.80 39.03
CA THR A 125 -5.57 29.17 40.24
C THR A 125 -5.88 27.68 40.25
N ALA A 126 -4.88 26.84 40.52
CA ALA A 126 -5.10 25.44 40.82
C ALA A 126 -5.20 25.27 42.35
N SER A 127 -6.26 24.62 42.82
CA SER A 127 -6.36 24.19 44.22
C SER A 127 -5.58 22.90 44.42
N VAL A 128 -4.59 22.92 45.29
CA VAL A 128 -3.82 21.73 45.66
C VAL A 128 -4.23 21.30 47.07
N THR A 129 -4.57 20.02 47.22
CA THR A 129 -4.93 19.40 48.50
C THR A 129 -3.80 18.53 49.05
N GLU A 130 -3.77 18.36 50.38
CA GLU A 130 -2.85 17.40 51.01
C GLU A 130 -3.10 15.99 50.47
N GLY A 131 -2.04 15.27 50.14
CA GLY A 131 -2.11 13.95 49.52
C GLY A 131 -2.14 13.95 47.99
N ASP A 132 -2.21 15.12 47.34
CA ASP A 132 -2.04 15.21 45.89
C ASP A 132 -0.63 14.75 45.48
N THR A 133 -0.52 14.09 44.34
CA THR A 133 0.75 13.63 43.78
C THR A 133 1.48 14.77 43.09
N VAL A 134 2.77 14.95 43.38
CA VAL A 134 3.60 15.93 42.68
C VAL A 134 4.03 15.35 41.33
N TYR A 135 3.84 16.15 40.27
CA TYR A 135 4.33 15.83 38.94
C TYR A 135 5.54 16.70 38.58
N GLN A 136 6.53 16.10 37.94
CA GLN A 136 7.68 16.81 37.38
C GLN A 136 7.69 16.74 35.85
N PHE A 137 8.33 17.72 35.22
CA PHE A 137 8.54 17.69 33.77
C PHE A 137 9.61 16.65 33.43
N CYS A 138 9.30 15.77 32.47
CA CYS A 138 10.29 14.88 31.86
C CYS A 138 10.28 15.04 30.35
N SER A 139 11.47 15.01 29.75
CA SER A 139 11.59 14.93 28.30
C SER A 139 11.20 13.52 27.84
N GLN A 140 10.01 13.37 27.24
CA GLN A 140 9.58 12.12 26.61
C GLN A 140 9.88 12.11 25.10
N ASN A 141 10.88 12.88 24.65
CA ASN A 141 11.25 12.98 23.23
C ASN A 141 11.95 11.70 22.74
N PHE A 142 11.18 10.64 22.51
CA PHE A 142 11.71 9.36 22.03
C PHE A 142 12.48 9.49 20.71
N LEU A 143 12.09 10.42 19.82
CA LEU A 143 12.77 10.64 18.53
C LEU A 143 14.23 11.05 18.68
N GLU A 144 14.60 11.69 19.79
CA GLU A 144 15.99 12.05 20.09
C GLU A 144 16.83 10.78 20.39
N ASP A 145 16.22 9.78 21.01
CA ASP A 145 16.84 8.51 21.40
C ASP A 145 16.77 7.41 20.32
N VAL A 146 15.96 7.58 19.26
CA VAL A 146 15.82 6.61 18.13
C VAL A 146 17.15 6.35 17.39
N GLY A 147 18.18 7.18 17.63
CA GLY A 147 19.54 6.95 17.10
C GLY A 147 20.11 5.56 17.41
N SER A 148 19.63 4.86 18.45
CA SER A 148 19.97 3.47 18.74
C SER A 148 18.70 2.60 18.86
N LEU A 149 18.19 2.10 17.73
CA LEU A 149 17.08 1.13 17.69
C LEU A 149 17.30 -0.12 18.56
N LEU A 150 18.56 -0.44 18.91
CA LEU A 150 18.90 -1.55 19.81
C LEU A 150 18.68 -1.20 21.29
N ASN A 151 18.77 0.07 21.67
CA ASN A 151 18.57 0.48 23.06
C ASN A 151 17.09 0.47 23.47
N VAL A 152 16.16 0.53 22.50
CA VAL A 152 14.71 0.52 22.76
C VAL A 152 14.27 -0.71 23.57
N PHE A 153 14.96 -1.85 23.43
CA PHE A 153 14.62 -3.08 24.16
C PHE A 153 15.45 -3.30 25.44
N TYR A 154 16.42 -2.43 25.73
CA TYR A 154 17.46 -2.67 26.74
C TYR A 154 17.75 -1.46 27.61
N GLU A 155 16.88 -0.46 27.59
CA GLU A 155 17.05 0.75 28.40
C GLU A 155 16.69 0.48 29.85
N ASP A 156 17.58 0.87 30.76
CA ASP A 156 17.40 0.79 32.21
C ASP A 156 16.09 1.49 32.62
N GLU A 157 15.52 1.07 33.77
CA GLU A 157 14.25 1.55 34.34
C GLU A 157 14.01 3.04 34.06
N LYS A 158 13.03 3.32 33.18
CA LYS A 158 12.70 4.69 32.80
C LYS A 158 11.92 5.34 33.93
N GLU A 159 12.57 6.24 34.66
CA GLU A 159 12.00 6.96 35.82
C GLU A 159 10.69 7.70 35.50
N TRP A 160 10.41 7.96 34.23
CA TRP A 160 9.19 8.65 33.80
C TRP A 160 7.96 7.74 33.66
N MET A 161 8.13 6.41 33.60
CA MET A 161 7.04 5.48 33.34
C MET A 161 6.56 4.80 34.64
N SER A 162 5.24 4.79 34.87
CA SER A 162 4.69 4.02 36.00
C SER A 162 4.81 2.50 35.77
N GLU A 163 4.93 1.71 36.84
CA GLU A 163 5.02 0.24 36.76
C GLU A 163 3.87 -0.39 35.94
N ALA A 164 2.67 0.15 36.06
CA ALA A 164 1.50 -0.32 35.30
C ALA A 164 1.63 -0.01 33.81
N GLN A 165 2.10 1.19 33.47
CA GLN A 165 2.35 1.59 32.08
C GLN A 165 3.50 0.79 31.47
N GLU A 166 4.54 0.50 32.26
CA GLU A 166 5.65 -0.38 31.87
C GLU A 166 5.14 -1.77 31.51
N ALA A 167 4.36 -2.39 32.39
CA ALA A 167 3.83 -3.72 32.16
C ALA A 167 2.94 -3.79 30.90
N ILE A 168 2.08 -2.79 30.68
CA ILE A 168 1.22 -2.72 29.49
C ILE A 168 2.05 -2.53 28.22
N THR A 169 3.02 -1.60 28.26
CA THR A 169 3.92 -1.32 27.13
C THR A 169 4.74 -2.55 26.78
N TYR A 170 5.26 -3.26 27.78
CA TYR A 170 6.02 -4.50 27.60
C TYR A 170 5.18 -5.62 26.94
N ILE A 171 3.97 -5.86 27.45
CA ILE A 171 3.05 -6.86 26.87
C ILE A 171 2.71 -6.47 25.42
N PHE A 172 2.44 -5.19 25.18
CA PHE A 172 2.13 -4.67 23.86
C PHE A 172 3.31 -4.82 22.89
N GLY A 173 4.53 -4.47 23.31
CA GLY A 173 5.76 -4.61 22.53
C GLY A 173 6.03 -6.07 22.14
N ILE A 174 5.91 -7.01 23.08
CA ILE A 174 6.02 -8.46 22.78
C ILE A 174 4.95 -8.89 21.78
N SER A 175 3.71 -8.43 21.93
CA SER A 175 2.63 -8.77 21.00
C SER A 175 2.91 -8.25 19.58
N CYS A 176 3.44 -7.02 19.46
CA CYS A 176 3.86 -6.42 18.21
C CYS A 176 5.00 -7.21 17.55
N LEU A 177 6.01 -7.61 18.34
CA LEU A 177 7.11 -8.45 17.88
C LEU A 177 6.61 -9.81 17.38
N ALA A 178 5.70 -10.45 18.12
CA ALA A 178 5.11 -11.73 17.72
C ALA A 178 4.35 -11.60 16.38
N VAL A 179 3.54 -10.56 16.20
CA VAL A 179 2.84 -10.28 14.94
C VAL A 179 3.84 -10.04 13.80
N GLY A 180 4.90 -9.26 14.05
CA GLY A 180 5.96 -9.01 13.08
C GLY A 180 6.67 -10.30 12.62
N VAL A 181 7.02 -11.19 13.56
CA VAL A 181 7.64 -12.49 13.27
C VAL A 181 6.70 -13.38 12.46
N VAL A 182 5.42 -13.46 12.82
CA VAL A 182 4.42 -14.23 12.07
C VAL A 182 4.27 -13.70 10.65
N MET A 183 4.19 -12.39 10.47
CA MET A 183 4.10 -11.75 9.15
C MET A 183 5.35 -12.02 8.30
N LEU A 184 6.54 -11.93 8.89
CA LEU A 184 7.81 -12.28 8.22
C LEU A 184 7.82 -13.75 7.79
N ALA A 185 7.40 -14.66 8.67
CA ALA A 185 7.33 -16.09 8.38
C ALA A 185 6.36 -16.40 7.24
N ILE A 186 5.17 -15.77 7.22
CA ILE A 186 4.21 -15.89 6.12
C ILE A 186 4.83 -15.37 4.81
N TRP A 187 5.46 -14.21 4.85
CA TRP A 187 6.10 -13.60 3.68
C TRP A 187 7.21 -14.49 3.10
N LEU A 188 8.11 -14.99 3.96
CA LEU A 188 9.16 -15.93 3.59
C LEU A 188 8.57 -17.25 3.05
N GLY A 189 7.54 -17.78 3.69
CA GLY A 189 6.87 -19.02 3.27
C GLY A 189 6.23 -18.91 1.88
N LEU A 190 5.55 -17.81 1.59
CA LEU A 190 4.95 -17.56 0.28
C LEU A 190 6.02 -17.40 -0.81
N ASN A 191 7.11 -16.68 -0.52
CA ASN A 191 8.23 -16.50 -1.45
C ASN A 191 9.01 -17.79 -1.67
N ALA A 192 9.24 -18.59 -0.62
CA ALA A 192 9.88 -19.88 -0.73
C ALA A 192 9.04 -20.85 -1.56
N LYS A 193 7.72 -20.90 -1.34
CA LYS A 193 6.80 -21.75 -2.12
C LYS A 193 6.85 -21.43 -3.61
N THR A 194 6.81 -20.15 -3.98
CA THR A 194 6.85 -19.75 -5.40
C THR A 194 8.20 -20.06 -6.05
N LYS A 195 9.31 -19.88 -5.34
CA LYS A 195 10.65 -20.27 -5.83
C LYS A 195 10.79 -21.78 -5.96
N LEU A 196 10.33 -22.54 -4.96
CA LEU A 196 10.35 -24.00 -4.98
C LEU A 196 9.47 -24.55 -6.10
N GLN A 197 8.26 -24.02 -6.28
CA GLN A 197 7.40 -24.39 -7.40
C GLN A 197 8.06 -24.11 -8.75
N LYS A 198 8.72 -22.97 -8.92
CA LYS A 198 9.46 -22.66 -10.15
C LYS A 198 10.65 -23.60 -10.38
N ALA A 199 11.36 -23.97 -9.31
CA ALA A 199 12.50 -24.88 -9.38
C ALA A 199 12.09 -26.34 -9.67
N VAL A 200 11.00 -26.80 -9.08
CA VAL A 200 10.50 -28.19 -9.22
C VAL A 200 9.73 -28.39 -10.52
N PHE A 201 8.86 -27.43 -10.89
CA PHE A 201 7.95 -27.60 -12.02
C PHE A 201 8.41 -26.91 -13.32
N GLY A 202 9.60 -26.29 -13.33
CA GLY A 202 10.13 -25.65 -14.54
C GLY A 202 9.20 -24.58 -15.08
N GLY A 203 9.20 -23.39 -14.46
CA GLY A 203 8.33 -22.31 -14.92
C GLY A 203 8.66 -21.85 -16.34
N PHE A 204 7.76 -22.03 -17.29
CA PHE A 204 7.83 -21.37 -18.60
C PHE A 204 7.72 -19.86 -18.37
N GLN A 205 8.86 -19.19 -18.41
CA GLN A 205 8.90 -17.73 -18.42
C GLN A 205 8.73 -17.32 -19.88
N SER A 206 7.57 -16.77 -20.25
CA SER A 206 7.44 -16.16 -21.58
C SER A 206 8.44 -15.02 -21.65
N THR A 207 9.56 -15.23 -22.33
CA THR A 207 10.61 -14.22 -22.50
C THR A 207 10.07 -13.13 -23.43
N ARG A 208 9.23 -12.23 -22.91
CA ARG A 208 8.99 -10.93 -23.53
C ARG A 208 10.23 -10.07 -23.26
N ARG A 209 11.38 -10.50 -23.78
CA ARG A 209 12.49 -9.59 -24.05
C ARG A 209 12.16 -8.98 -25.41
N GLU A 210 12.13 -7.66 -25.46
CA GLU A 210 12.38 -6.93 -26.70
C GLU A 210 13.84 -7.22 -27.09
N SER A 211 14.10 -8.44 -27.56
CA SER A 211 15.37 -8.72 -28.22
C SER A 211 15.28 -8.03 -29.56
N PHE A 212 15.98 -6.91 -29.71
CA PHE A 212 16.36 -6.34 -31.01
C PHE A 212 17.16 -7.33 -31.88
N ALA A 213 17.42 -8.54 -31.39
CA ALA A 213 17.91 -9.64 -32.19
C ALA A 213 16.87 -10.03 -33.25
N SER A 214 17.32 -10.05 -34.51
CA SER A 214 16.53 -10.58 -35.62
C SER A 214 16.07 -11.99 -35.29
N PHE A 215 14.84 -12.31 -35.67
CA PHE A 215 14.23 -13.64 -35.51
C PHE A 215 15.14 -14.77 -36.04
N ALA A 216 15.93 -14.48 -37.09
CA ALA A 216 16.88 -15.41 -37.67
C ALA A 216 17.98 -15.91 -36.70
N VAL A 217 18.24 -15.19 -35.60
CA VAL A 217 19.27 -15.52 -34.62
C VAL A 217 18.75 -16.46 -33.53
N GLN A 218 17.43 -16.64 -33.43
CA GLN A 218 16.82 -17.33 -32.30
C GLN A 218 16.48 -18.78 -32.67
N GLU A 219 17.45 -19.68 -32.50
CA GLU A 219 17.35 -21.11 -32.86
C GLU A 219 16.16 -21.84 -32.21
N SER A 220 15.64 -21.32 -31.10
CA SER A 220 14.51 -21.92 -30.39
C SER A 220 13.14 -21.61 -30.99
N ILE A 221 13.02 -20.60 -31.87
CA ILE A 221 11.73 -20.21 -32.45
C ILE A 221 11.64 -20.69 -33.89
N ARG A 222 10.82 -21.72 -34.11
CA ARG A 222 10.69 -22.38 -35.43
C ARG A 222 9.81 -21.61 -36.42
N ALA A 223 8.88 -20.80 -35.92
CA ALA A 223 7.96 -20.02 -36.75
C ALA A 223 7.45 -18.80 -35.99
N TYR A 224 7.19 -17.72 -36.73
CA TYR A 224 6.55 -16.52 -36.22
C TYR A 224 5.22 -16.32 -36.93
N VAL A 225 4.16 -16.12 -36.16
CA VAL A 225 2.84 -15.77 -36.68
C VAL A 225 2.70 -14.25 -36.62
N PRO A 226 2.74 -13.53 -37.75
CA PRO A 226 2.59 -12.08 -37.75
C PRO A 226 1.21 -11.67 -37.23
N GLN A 227 1.22 -10.76 -36.26
CA GLN A 227 0.04 -10.31 -35.52
C GLN A 227 -0.12 -8.80 -35.62
N VAL A 228 -1.33 -8.33 -35.94
CA VAL A 228 -1.70 -6.91 -35.94
C VAL A 228 -2.67 -6.65 -34.79
N LYS A 229 -2.29 -5.76 -33.88
CA LYS A 229 -3.14 -5.37 -32.75
C LYS A 229 -3.92 -4.12 -33.11
N LEU A 230 -5.23 -4.25 -33.15
CA LEU A 230 -6.16 -3.15 -33.30
C LEU A 230 -6.94 -2.94 -32.01
N ASN A 231 -7.15 -1.69 -31.62
CA ASN A 231 -7.80 -1.35 -30.35
C ASN A 231 -9.27 -1.82 -30.28
N GLN A 232 -9.90 -2.09 -31.42
CA GLN A 232 -11.28 -2.58 -31.49
C GLN A 232 -11.42 -4.08 -31.19
N PHE A 233 -10.32 -4.85 -31.20
CA PHE A 233 -10.34 -6.30 -31.01
C PHE A 233 -9.68 -6.71 -29.70
N ALA A 234 -10.29 -7.66 -28.98
CA ALA A 234 -9.72 -8.21 -27.74
C ALA A 234 -8.49 -9.10 -28.00
N TYR A 235 -8.45 -9.73 -29.17
CA TYR A 235 -7.40 -10.61 -29.66
C TYR A 235 -6.72 -10.01 -30.90
N PRO A 236 -5.42 -10.27 -31.13
CA PRO A 236 -4.72 -9.76 -32.30
C PRO A 236 -5.22 -10.41 -33.59
N LEU A 237 -5.28 -9.63 -34.67
CA LEU A 237 -5.53 -10.14 -36.01
C LEU A 237 -4.28 -10.86 -36.55
N LEU A 238 -4.49 -11.96 -37.25
CA LEU A 238 -3.44 -12.79 -37.83
C LEU A 238 -3.21 -12.33 -39.28
N ALA A 239 -1.99 -11.89 -39.57
CA ALA A 239 -1.61 -11.34 -40.89
C ALA A 239 -1.03 -12.39 -41.85
N CYS A 240 -1.23 -13.67 -41.55
CA CYS A 240 -0.82 -14.78 -42.40
C CYS A 240 -1.94 -15.80 -42.50
N ASP A 241 -1.93 -16.57 -43.59
CA ASP A 241 -2.88 -17.67 -43.74
C ASP A 241 -2.58 -18.80 -42.77
N ILE A 242 -3.53 -19.08 -41.87
CA ILE A 242 -3.44 -20.13 -40.86
C ILE A 242 -4.23 -21.39 -41.20
N ARG A 243 -4.81 -21.52 -42.40
CA ARG A 243 -5.68 -22.67 -42.77
C ARG A 243 -4.99 -24.03 -42.62
N ASN A 244 -3.69 -24.09 -42.90
CA ASN A 244 -2.88 -25.30 -42.81
C ASN A 244 -1.93 -25.30 -41.59
N MET A 245 -2.15 -24.39 -40.64
CA MET A 245 -1.35 -24.28 -39.43
C MET A 245 -2.11 -24.91 -38.26
N ASP A 246 -1.39 -25.67 -37.44
CA ASP A 246 -1.92 -26.15 -36.17
C ASP A 246 -2.09 -24.96 -35.21
N THR A 247 -3.35 -24.63 -34.94
CA THR A 247 -3.78 -23.48 -34.12
C THR A 247 -3.36 -23.62 -32.66
N SER A 248 -3.03 -24.83 -32.17
CA SER A 248 -2.51 -25.03 -30.82
C SER A 248 -1.17 -24.33 -30.57
N ASN A 249 -0.43 -24.01 -31.64
CA ASN A 249 0.82 -23.25 -31.56
C ASN A 249 0.60 -21.73 -31.40
N ILE A 250 -0.63 -21.25 -31.48
CA ILE A 250 -0.98 -19.85 -31.24
C ILE A 250 -1.18 -19.67 -29.73
N GLY A 251 -0.34 -18.87 -29.09
CA GLY A 251 -0.28 -18.73 -27.63
C GLY A 251 -1.47 -18.03 -26.97
N TRP A 252 -2.63 -17.94 -27.63
CA TRP A 252 -3.87 -17.41 -27.10
C TRP A 252 -5.04 -18.18 -27.72
N ASP A 253 -6.16 -18.26 -27.00
CA ASP A 253 -7.38 -18.91 -27.47
C ASP A 253 -8.59 -18.03 -27.11
N ASP A 254 -9.52 -17.89 -28.04
CA ASP A 254 -10.78 -17.17 -27.81
C ASP A 254 -11.89 -18.19 -27.55
N PRO A 255 -12.50 -18.20 -26.34
CA PRO A 255 -13.51 -19.19 -25.99
C PRO A 255 -14.78 -19.09 -26.85
N LEU A 256 -15.01 -17.97 -27.53
CA LEU A 256 -16.22 -17.73 -28.31
C LEU A 256 -16.01 -17.91 -29.81
N ARG A 257 -14.78 -17.78 -30.32
CA ARG A 257 -14.51 -17.73 -31.77
C ARG A 257 -13.21 -18.47 -32.12
N PRO A 258 -13.19 -19.26 -33.21
CA PRO A 258 -11.96 -19.92 -33.64
C PRO A 258 -10.95 -18.90 -34.18
N HIS A 259 -9.64 -19.23 -34.17
CA HIS A 259 -8.57 -18.38 -34.70
C HIS A 259 -8.79 -17.93 -36.15
N GLN A 260 -9.52 -18.73 -36.94
CA GLN A 260 -9.84 -18.41 -38.32
C GLN A 260 -10.71 -17.15 -38.46
N TYR A 261 -11.48 -16.79 -37.42
CA TYR A 261 -12.21 -15.52 -37.37
C TYR A 261 -11.26 -14.30 -37.37
N TYR A 262 -10.04 -14.48 -36.86
CA TYR A 262 -9.03 -13.44 -36.77
C TYR A 262 -8.04 -13.46 -37.95
N ASN A 263 -8.24 -14.33 -38.94
CA ASN A 263 -7.35 -14.48 -40.09
C ASN A 263 -7.65 -13.45 -41.18
N MET A 264 -6.80 -12.42 -41.29
CA MET A 264 -6.95 -11.36 -42.29
C MET A 264 -6.72 -11.86 -43.72
N ALA A 265 -6.11 -13.04 -43.92
CA ALA A 265 -5.94 -13.59 -45.28
C ALA A 265 -7.30 -13.88 -45.94
N VAL A 266 -8.31 -14.27 -45.15
CA VAL A 266 -9.67 -14.53 -45.65
C VAL A 266 -10.32 -13.22 -46.11
N ASP A 267 -10.14 -12.14 -45.35
CA ASP A 267 -10.68 -10.82 -45.70
C ASP A 267 -10.01 -10.27 -46.97
N VAL A 268 -8.71 -10.47 -47.13
CA VAL A 268 -7.97 -10.06 -48.33
C VAL A 268 -8.45 -10.80 -49.58
N ASP A 269 -8.70 -12.11 -49.48
CA ASP A 269 -9.23 -12.91 -50.59
C ASP A 269 -10.63 -12.40 -50.99
N PHE A 270 -11.50 -12.15 -50.02
CA PHE A 270 -12.83 -11.58 -50.25
C PHE A 270 -12.78 -10.21 -50.94
N LEU A 271 -11.92 -9.30 -50.45
CA LEU A 271 -11.72 -7.98 -51.06
C LEU A 271 -11.13 -8.07 -52.47
N ARG A 272 -10.29 -9.06 -52.74
CA ARG A 272 -9.72 -9.27 -54.07
C ARG A 272 -10.77 -9.78 -55.05
N GLU A 273 -11.68 -10.63 -54.61
CA GLU A 273 -12.79 -11.13 -55.42
C GLU A 273 -13.81 -10.04 -55.72
N SER A 274 -14.14 -9.19 -54.75
CA SER A 274 -15.07 -8.06 -54.98
C SER A 274 -14.53 -7.09 -56.03
N ILE A 275 -13.23 -6.75 -55.98
CA ILE A 275 -12.57 -5.91 -56.98
C ILE A 275 -12.61 -6.55 -58.37
N LYS A 276 -12.35 -7.87 -58.47
CA LYS A 276 -12.43 -8.58 -59.76
C LYS A 276 -13.86 -8.61 -60.32
N GLY A 277 -14.86 -8.75 -59.45
CA GLY A 277 -16.28 -8.70 -59.81
C GLY A 277 -16.69 -7.34 -60.35
N GLU A 278 -16.20 -6.25 -59.75
CA GLU A 278 -16.44 -4.89 -60.26
C GLU A 278 -15.75 -4.64 -61.60
N VAL A 279 -14.54 -5.15 -61.81
CA VAL A 279 -13.85 -5.02 -63.11
C VAL A 279 -14.55 -5.81 -64.22
N SER A 280 -15.22 -6.92 -63.88
CA SER A 280 -15.97 -7.73 -64.85
C SER A 280 -17.42 -7.27 -65.06
N ALA A 281 -18.01 -6.57 -64.10
CA ALA A 281 -19.33 -5.94 -64.23
C ALA A 281 -19.29 -4.46 -64.69
N GLY A 282 -18.12 -3.82 -64.62
CA GLY A 282 -17.91 -2.38 -64.74
C GLY A 282 -17.26 -1.92 -66.04
N GLY A 283 -17.83 -2.33 -67.17
CA GLY A 283 -17.74 -1.57 -68.43
C GLY A 283 -18.61 -0.30 -68.44
N ALA A 284 -19.15 0.13 -67.29
CA ALA A 284 -19.98 1.32 -67.18
C ALA A 284 -19.72 2.07 -65.87
N GLY A 285 -18.83 3.07 -65.94
CA GLY A 285 -18.90 4.33 -65.19
C GLY A 285 -18.59 4.31 -63.69
N PRO A 286 -17.64 5.13 -63.20
CA PRO A 286 -17.34 5.24 -61.78
C PRO A 286 -18.48 5.95 -61.04
N ARG A 287 -18.95 5.35 -59.94
CA ARG A 287 -19.68 6.08 -58.90
C ARG A 287 -18.67 6.58 -57.87
N SER A 288 -18.53 7.90 -57.81
CA SER A 288 -17.83 8.64 -56.76
C SER A 288 -18.43 8.32 -55.39
N LEU A 289 -17.55 8.03 -54.43
CA LEU A 289 -17.81 8.26 -53.00
C LEU A 289 -17.69 9.76 -52.70
#